data_AF-A0A7Y0S1X7-F1
#
_entry.id   AF-A0A7Y0S1X7-F1
#
_cell.length_a   1.000
_cell.length_b   1.000
_cell.length_c   1.000
_cell.angle_alpha   90.00
_cell.angle_beta   90.00
_cell.angle_gamma   90.00
#
_symmetry.space_group_name_H-M   'P 1'
#
loop_
_entity.id
_entity.type
_entity.pdbx_description
1 polymer ?
#
loop_
_entity_poly.entity_id
_entity_poly.type
_entity_poly.pdbx_seq_one_letter_code
_entity_poly.pdbx_strand_id
1 'polypeptide(L)'
;GVLNLVQGGKETGIVLSQSKGIDGLLFTGSANTGHLLHRQFAGQPGKMLALEMGGNNPMVISEQYGDLEATVYTIIQSAFISAGQRC
;
A
#
# COMPACT_ATOMS: atom_id res chain seq x y z
N GLY A 1 17.01 -14.44 14.88
CA GLY A 1 16.78 -15.75 14.23
C GLY A 1 16.40 -15.55 12.77
N VAL A 2 15.82 -16.56 12.12
CA VAL A 2 15.32 -16.47 10.72
C VAL A 2 14.16 -15.47 10.60
N LEU A 3 13.30 -15.42 11.61
CA LEU A 3 12.19 -14.46 11.72
C LEU A 3 12.26 -13.78 13.08
N ASN A 4 11.94 -12.48 13.11
CA ASN A 4 11.84 -11.71 14.34
C ASN A 4 10.59 -10.80 14.23
N LEU A 5 9.72 -10.84 15.22
CA LEU A 5 8.56 -9.94 15.32
C LEU A 5 8.88 -8.80 16.29
N VAL A 6 8.73 -7.57 15.82
CA VAL A 6 8.98 -6.36 16.62
C VAL A 6 7.74 -5.49 16.57
N GLN A 7 7.03 -5.38 17.70
CA GLN A 7 5.83 -4.56 17.82
C GLN A 7 6.18 -3.09 18.06
N GLY A 8 5.31 -2.18 17.61
CA GLY A 8 5.42 -0.76 17.93
C GLY A 8 4.68 0.13 16.94
N GLY A 9 4.75 1.44 17.19
CA GLY A 9 4.18 2.46 16.34
C GLY A 9 5.20 3.05 15.36
N LYS A 10 5.08 4.36 15.12
CA LYS A 10 5.89 5.12 14.17
C LYS A 10 7.39 5.02 14.48
N GLU A 11 7.78 5.18 15.74
CA GLU A 11 9.17 5.25 16.18
C GLU A 11 9.91 3.95 15.89
N THR A 12 9.28 2.81 16.18
CA THR A 12 9.82 1.47 15.86
C THR A 12 10.03 1.30 14.36
N GLY A 13 9.04 1.70 13.55
CA GLY A 13 9.13 1.63 12.09
C GLY A 13 10.27 2.48 11.51
N ILE A 14 10.47 3.70 12.04
CA ILE A 14 11.56 4.59 11.64
C ILE A 14 12.91 3.92 11.93
N VAL A 15 13.12 3.45 13.16
CA VAL A 15 14.39 2.82 13.56
C VAL A 15 14.70 1.59 12.69
N LEU A 16 13.71 0.72 12.44
CA LEU A 16 13.89 -0.45 11.58
C LEU A 16 14.25 -0.06 10.15
N SER A 17 13.54 0.92 9.57
CA SER A 17 13.79 1.37 8.19
C SER A 17 15.17 2.00 7.98
N GLN A 18 15.76 2.55 9.04
CA GLN A 18 17.10 3.19 9.02
C GLN A 18 18.23 2.20 9.33
N SER A 19 17.90 0.96 9.70
CA SER A 19 18.90 -0.05 10.03
C SER A 19 19.87 -0.26 8.87
N LYS A 20 21.17 -0.31 9.18
CA LYS A 20 22.20 -0.69 8.23
C LYS A 20 22.24 -2.19 7.96
N GLY A 21 21.60 -3.00 8.81
CA GLY A 21 21.61 -4.46 8.74
C GLY A 21 20.46 -5.08 7.92
N ILE A 22 19.63 -4.28 7.26
CA ILE A 22 18.60 -4.80 6.34
C ILE A 22 19.09 -4.68 4.89
N ASP A 23 18.85 -5.74 4.11
CA ASP A 23 19.15 -5.79 2.68
C ASP A 23 17.96 -5.34 1.82
N GLY A 24 16.78 -5.15 2.43
CA GLY A 24 15.61 -4.66 1.74
C GLY A 24 14.46 -4.28 2.67
N LEU A 25 13.49 -3.56 2.12
CA LEU A 25 12.30 -3.10 2.81
C LEU A 25 11.07 -3.30 1.91
N LEU A 26 10.07 -4.00 2.44
CA LEU A 26 8.77 -4.16 1.80
C LEU A 26 7.72 -3.44 2.65
N PHE A 27 7.02 -2.48 2.06
CA PHE A 27 6.06 -1.64 2.75
C PHE A 27 4.69 -1.68 2.06
N THR A 28 3.64 -1.83 2.87
CA THR A 28 2.25 -1.62 2.45
C THR A 28 1.62 -0.56 3.34
N GLY A 29 1.08 0.51 2.75
CA GLY A 29 0.44 1.58 3.52
C GLY A 29 0.23 2.88 2.75
N SER A 30 0.25 4.01 3.46
CA SER A 30 -0.05 5.31 2.85
C SER A 30 0.99 5.73 1.81
N ALA A 31 0.52 6.39 0.74
CA ALA A 31 1.41 6.95 -0.28
C ALA A 31 2.41 7.95 0.33
N ASN A 32 1.99 8.78 1.28
CA ASN A 32 2.87 9.74 1.95
C ASN A 32 4.07 9.05 2.62
N THR A 33 3.84 7.97 3.39
CA THR A 33 4.92 7.20 4.01
C THR A 33 5.82 6.54 2.97
N GLY A 34 5.25 5.97 1.91
CA GLY A 34 6.03 5.38 0.82
C GLY A 34 6.99 6.37 0.17
N HIS A 35 6.54 7.60 -0.11
CA HIS A 35 7.42 8.65 -0.65
C HIS A 35 8.54 9.06 0.32
N LEU A 36 8.29 9.07 1.63
CA LEU A 36 9.32 9.34 2.63
C LEU A 36 10.37 8.22 2.65
N LEU A 37 9.95 6.95 2.59
CA LEU A 37 10.84 5.79 2.51
C LEU A 37 11.67 5.81 1.22
N HIS A 38 11.05 6.13 0.08
CA HIS A 38 11.75 6.26 -1.20
C HIS A 38 12.86 7.33 -1.12
N ARG A 39 12.57 8.49 -0.53
CA ARG A 39 13.59 9.55 -0.30
C ARG A 39 14.70 9.09 0.64
N GLN A 40 14.35 8.38 1.72
CA GLN A 40 15.32 7.85 2.68
C GLN A 40 16.28 6.82 2.06
N PHE A 41 15.80 6.02 1.11
CA PHE A 41 16.57 4.98 0.43
C PHE A 41 17.31 5.49 -0.82
N ALA A 42 17.12 6.76 -1.20
CA ALA A 42 17.85 7.36 -2.31
C ALA A 42 19.37 7.24 -2.10
N GLY A 43 20.09 6.77 -3.12
CA GLY A 43 21.53 6.51 -3.03
C GLY A 43 21.92 5.18 -2.36
N GLN A 44 20.97 4.31 -2.03
CA GLN A 44 21.22 2.98 -1.48
C GLN A 44 20.76 1.85 -2.45
N PRO A 45 21.25 1.80 -3.70
CA PRO A 45 20.75 0.85 -4.71
C PRO A 45 21.01 -0.62 -4.37
N GLY A 46 21.90 -0.91 -3.41
CA GLY A 46 22.13 -2.27 -2.90
C GLY A 46 21.01 -2.78 -1.99
N LYS A 47 20.04 -1.93 -1.62
CA LYS A 47 18.88 -2.32 -0.83
C LYS A 47 17.64 -2.39 -1.71
N MET A 48 16.95 -3.53 -1.70
CA MET A 48 15.66 -3.67 -2.40
C MET A 48 14.59 -2.81 -1.70
N LEU A 49 13.78 -2.08 -2.47
CA LEU A 49 12.64 -1.33 -1.94
C LEU A 49 11.38 -1.66 -2.75
N ALA A 50 10.35 -2.16 -2.06
CA ALA A 50 9.02 -2.39 -2.61
C ALA A 50 7.98 -1.57 -1.84
N LEU A 51 7.18 -0.78 -2.54
CA LEU A 51 6.24 0.18 -1.98
C LEU A 51 4.84 -0.04 -2.56
N GLU A 52 3.99 -0.73 -1.80
CA GLU A 52 2.58 -0.95 -2.14
C GLU A 52 1.73 0.14 -1.47
N MET A 53 1.22 1.07 -2.28
CA MET A 53 0.57 2.29 -1.80
C MET A 53 -0.90 2.36 -2.26
N GLY A 54 -1.68 3.26 -1.64
CA GLY A 54 -3.07 3.49 -2.06
C GLY A 54 -3.20 4.20 -3.42
N GLY A 55 -4.42 4.19 -3.96
CA GLY A 55 -4.79 4.84 -5.21
C GLY A 55 -6.02 5.75 -5.09
N ASN A 56 -6.30 6.49 -6.17
CA ASN A 56 -7.59 7.14 -6.40
C ASN A 56 -8.23 6.42 -7.60
N ASN A 57 -8.98 5.36 -7.30
CA ASN A 57 -9.34 4.32 -8.28
C ASN A 57 -10.66 4.67 -9.00
N PRO A 58 -10.65 5.06 -10.28
CA PRO A 58 -11.87 5.35 -11.02
C PRO A 58 -12.54 4.07 -11.53
N MET A 59 -13.86 4.10 -11.64
CA MET A 59 -14.66 3.13 -12.38
C MET A 59 -15.47 3.87 -13.45
N VAL A 60 -15.36 3.44 -14.71
CA VAL A 60 -16.10 4.02 -15.84
C VAL A 60 -17.18 3.03 -16.27
N ILE A 61 -18.42 3.52 -16.41
CA ILE A 61 -19.56 2.74 -16.87
C ILE A 61 -19.92 3.21 -18.28
N SER A 62 -19.90 2.29 -19.26
CA SER A 62 -20.29 2.59 -20.63
C SER A 62 -21.81 2.59 -20.81
N GLU A 63 -22.29 3.19 -21.90
CA GLU A 63 -23.70 3.11 -22.32
C GLU A 63 -24.18 1.65 -22.54
N GLN A 64 -23.27 0.73 -22.85
CA GLN A 64 -23.57 -0.71 -23.01
C GLN A 64 -23.30 -1.50 -21.73
N TYR A 65 -23.78 -1.02 -20.57
CA TYR A 65 -23.49 -1.60 -19.25
C TYR A 65 -24.12 -2.99 -19.01
N GLY A 66 -25.07 -3.42 -19.83
CA GLY A 66 -25.70 -4.74 -19.71
C GLY A 66 -26.75 -4.79 -18.59
N ASP A 67 -26.67 -5.79 -17.72
CA ASP A 67 -27.63 -5.97 -16.62
C ASP A 67 -27.47 -4.89 -15.55
N LEU A 68 -28.56 -4.19 -15.23
CA LEU A 68 -28.55 -3.06 -14.32
C LEU A 68 -28.21 -3.47 -12.89
N GLU A 69 -28.81 -4.54 -12.39
CA GLU A 69 -28.63 -4.99 -11.00
C GLU A 69 -27.21 -5.49 -10.76
N ALA A 70 -26.65 -6.27 -11.70
CA ALA A 70 -25.27 -6.71 -11.65
C ALA A 70 -24.27 -5.54 -11.70
N THR A 71 -24.57 -4.52 -12.51
CA THR A 71 -23.76 -3.30 -12.60
C THR A 71 -23.77 -2.54 -11.27
N VAL A 72 -24.95 -2.28 -10.71
CA VAL A 72 -25.12 -1.58 -9.43
C VAL A 72 -24.47 -2.35 -8.28
N TYR A 73 -24.65 -3.68 -8.25
CA TYR A 73 -24.01 -4.54 -7.26
C TYR A 73 -22.48 -4.39 -7.30
N THR A 74 -21.90 -4.41 -8.50
CA THR A 74 -20.45 -4.28 -8.69
C THR A 74 -19.94 -2.91 -8.22
N ILE A 75 -20.68 -1.83 -8.51
CA ILE A 75 -20.35 -0.48 -8.03
C ILE A 75 -20.36 -0.44 -6.50
N ILE A 76 -21.41 -0.95 -5.86
CA ILE A 76 -21.55 -0.94 -4.39
C ILE A 76 -20.43 -1.76 -3.74
N GLN A 77 -20.12 -2.96 -4.26
CA GLN A 77 -19.03 -3.77 -3.75
C GLN A 77 -17.69 -3.06 -3.90
N SER A 78 -17.41 -2.48 -5.06
CA SER A 78 -16.13 -1.83 -5.33
C SER A 78 -15.90 -0.59 -4.46
N ALA A 79 -16.95 0.17 -4.16
CA ALA A 79 -16.85 1.41 -3.39
C ALA A 79 -16.94 1.21 -1.86
N PHE A 80 -17.76 0.26 -1.38
CA PHE A 80 -18.17 0.22 0.02
C PHE A 80 -17.86 -1.09 0.76
N ILE A 81 -17.35 -2.12 0.08
CA ILE A 81 -16.93 -3.35 0.76
C ILE A 81 -15.87 -3.02 1.82
N SER A 82 -15.96 -3.66 2.99
CA SER A 82 -15.04 -3.38 4.13
C SER A 82 -15.04 -1.90 4.54
N ALA A 83 -16.18 -1.22 4.42
CA ALA A 83 -16.35 0.22 4.66
C ALA A 83 -15.44 1.11 3.78
N GLY A 84 -15.10 0.65 2.57
CA GLY A 84 -14.28 1.42 1.63
C GLY A 84 -12.81 1.55 2.04
N GLN A 85 -12.31 0.63 2.87
CA GLN A 85 -10.93 0.66 3.39
C GLN A 85 -9.99 -0.32 2.69
N ARG A 86 -10.35 -0.77 1.48
CA ARG A 86 -9.45 -1.56 0.61
C ARG A 86 -8.70 -0.59 -0.31
N CYS A 87 -7.44 -0.93 -0.60
CA CYS A 87 -6.58 -0.15 -1.49
C CYS A 87 -7.04 -0.19 -2.95
#